data_AF-A0A3R9NAP8-F1
#
_entry.id   AF-A0A3R9NAP8-F1
#
_cell.length_a   1.000
_cell.length_b   1.000
_cell.length_c   1.000
_cell.angle_alpha   90.00
_cell.angle_beta   90.00
_cell.angle_gamma   90.00
#
_symmetry.space_group_name_H-M   'P 1'
#
loop_
_entity.id
_entity.type
_entity.pdbx_description
1 polymer ?
#
loop_
_entity_poly.entity_id
_entity_poly.type
_entity_poly.pdbx_seq_one_letter_code
_entity_poly.pdbx_strand_id
1 'polypeptide(L)'
;MIKKLGYDKHVQLEHNAKRLCGLWLVFIGGVIVLATVIGGPFVLNPFIFMIGYGVGIYLTDFNKWVQQKFTDGDLSKFQLKMSKYGVMSLFPLMFMLGGPFIPSGDWRMVWLGTFLATGIHFFPFYYVHGKSMIYLAIVCSVLAIVGMFMKEIPFIYFGIMDGGVKTIFGIYLLFFTNRVTSNNSQNKNAFKLNRSV
;
A
#
# COMPACT_ATOMS: atom_id res chain seq x y z
N MET A 1 21.58 -10.93 -0.11
CA MET A 1 20.52 -10.86 -1.13
C MET A 1 20.17 -9.43 -1.53
N ILE A 2 19.80 -8.55 -0.59
CA ILE A 2 19.33 -7.18 -0.89
C ILE A 2 20.41 -6.27 -1.51
N LYS A 3 21.70 -6.44 -1.17
CA LYS A 3 22.81 -5.76 -1.86
C LYS A 3 22.85 -6.05 -3.37
N LYS A 4 22.52 -7.27 -3.81
CA LYS A 4 22.45 -7.62 -5.25
C LYS A 4 21.30 -6.89 -5.97
N LEU A 5 20.30 -6.41 -5.23
CA LEU A 5 19.22 -5.60 -5.76
C LEU A 5 19.62 -4.11 -5.91
N GLY A 6 20.81 -3.73 -5.43
CA GLY A 6 21.32 -2.36 -5.47
C GLY A 6 21.09 -1.58 -4.19
N TYR A 7 20.78 -2.25 -3.07
CA TYR A 7 20.67 -1.58 -1.78
C TYR A 7 22.05 -1.19 -1.24
N ASP A 8 22.24 0.10 -1.05
CA ASP A 8 23.37 0.67 -0.33
C ASP A 8 22.89 1.28 0.99
N LYS A 9 23.39 0.74 2.11
CA LYS A 9 23.07 1.21 3.46
C LYS A 9 23.59 2.63 3.74
N HIS A 10 24.53 3.12 2.95
CA HIS A 10 25.12 4.45 3.07
C HIS A 10 24.32 5.50 2.28
N VAL A 11 23.41 5.08 1.39
CA VAL A 11 22.53 5.97 0.62
C VAL A 11 21.18 6.04 1.31
N GLN A 12 20.79 7.24 1.75
CA GLN A 12 19.48 7.46 2.33
C GLN A 12 18.41 7.30 1.25
N LEU A 13 17.43 6.42 1.50
CA LEU A 13 16.30 6.25 0.59
C LEU A 13 15.35 7.44 0.70
N GLU A 14 15.14 8.13 -0.41
CA GLU A 14 14.16 9.20 -0.51
C GLU A 14 12.79 8.58 -0.82
N HIS A 15 11.82 8.82 0.04
CA HIS A 15 10.50 8.20 -0.05
C HIS A 15 9.53 9.04 -0.89
N ASN A 16 9.96 9.37 -2.11
CA ASN A 16 9.34 10.38 -2.97
C ASN A 16 7.92 10.02 -3.46
N ALA A 17 7.57 8.73 -3.47
CA ALA A 17 6.26 8.23 -3.89
C ALA A 17 5.25 8.05 -2.74
N LYS A 18 5.52 8.58 -1.54
CA LYS A 18 4.62 8.42 -0.38
C LYS A 18 3.23 8.99 -0.62
N ARG A 19 3.13 10.16 -1.24
CA ARG A 19 1.83 10.82 -1.48
C ARG A 19 1.00 10.06 -2.52
N LEU A 20 1.64 9.57 -3.58
CA LEU A 20 0.98 8.69 -4.56
C LEU A 20 0.45 7.40 -3.91
N CYS A 21 1.24 6.76 -3.04
CA CYS A 21 0.78 5.63 -2.23
C CYS A 21 -0.36 6.02 -1.27
N GLY A 22 -0.29 7.20 -0.67
CA GLY A 22 -1.36 7.73 0.17
C GLY A 22 -2.67 7.88 -0.58
N LEU A 23 -2.62 8.44 -1.80
CA LEU A 23 -3.78 8.56 -2.69
C LEU A 23 -4.37 7.19 -3.03
N TRP A 24 -3.53 6.22 -3.40
CA TRP A 24 -3.95 4.83 -3.62
C TRP A 24 -4.70 4.26 -2.41
N LEU A 25 -4.13 4.40 -1.21
CA LEU A 25 -4.69 3.84 0.02
C LEU A 25 -6.01 4.47 0.44
N VAL A 26 -6.17 5.79 0.28
CA VAL A 26 -7.46 6.47 0.50
C VAL A 26 -8.51 5.94 -0.46
N PHE A 27 -8.16 5.86 -1.73
CA PHE A 27 -9.10 5.43 -2.77
C PHE A 27 -9.52 3.96 -2.57
N ILE A 28 -8.55 3.04 -2.44
CA ILE A 28 -8.87 1.61 -2.28
C ILE A 28 -9.54 1.33 -0.94
N GLY A 29 -9.20 2.08 0.12
CA GLY A 29 -9.88 1.99 1.42
C GLY A 29 -11.37 2.34 1.30
N GLY A 30 -11.70 3.41 0.59
CA GLY A 30 -13.09 3.78 0.28
C GLY A 30 -13.83 2.72 -0.55
N VAL A 31 -13.16 2.16 -1.57
CA VAL A 31 -13.72 1.06 -2.38
C VAL A 31 -14.01 -0.17 -1.52
N ILE A 32 -13.12 -0.56 -0.61
CA ILE A 32 -13.31 -1.69 0.30
C ILE A 32 -14.53 -1.47 1.20
N VAL A 33 -14.66 -0.28 1.80
CA VAL A 33 -15.82 0.07 2.64
C VAL A 33 -17.12 -0.04 1.83
N LEU A 34 -17.16 0.59 0.65
CA LEU A 34 -18.34 0.57 -0.22
C LEU A 34 -18.71 -0.86 -0.66
N ALA A 35 -17.72 -1.63 -1.10
CA ALA A 35 -17.93 -3.01 -1.52
C ALA A 35 -18.38 -3.90 -0.35
N THR A 36 -17.90 -3.65 0.87
CA THR A 36 -18.33 -4.38 2.07
C THR A 36 -19.78 -4.07 2.42
N VAL A 37 -20.18 -2.79 2.38
CA VAL A 37 -21.56 -2.38 2.68
C VAL A 37 -22.57 -2.97 1.69
N ILE A 38 -22.18 -3.10 0.41
CA ILE A 38 -23.03 -3.64 -0.67
C ILE A 38 -22.79 -5.15 -0.88
N GLY A 39 -21.98 -5.80 -0.03
CA GLY A 39 -21.41 -7.12 -0.29
C GLY A 39 -22.41 -8.27 -0.43
N GLY A 40 -23.54 -8.20 0.28
CA GLY A 40 -24.59 -9.22 0.22
C GLY A 40 -24.03 -10.64 0.45
N PRO A 41 -24.39 -11.63 -0.40
CA PRO A 41 -23.91 -13.01 -0.27
C PRO A 41 -22.39 -13.17 -0.33
N PHE A 42 -21.69 -12.26 -1.00
CA PHE A 42 -20.23 -12.29 -1.13
C PHE A 42 -19.52 -11.64 0.07
N VAL A 43 -20.25 -11.05 1.01
CA VAL A 43 -19.80 -10.23 2.17
C VAL A 43 -18.97 -8.98 1.83
N LEU A 44 -18.29 -8.98 0.68
CA LEU A 44 -17.69 -7.85 -0.01
C LEU A 44 -17.96 -8.03 -1.51
N ASN A 45 -18.53 -7.01 -2.14
CA ASN A 45 -19.01 -7.10 -3.52
C ASN A 45 -17.82 -7.17 -4.49
N PRO A 46 -17.60 -8.30 -5.18
CA PRO A 46 -16.42 -8.48 -6.04
C PRO A 46 -16.43 -7.53 -7.24
N PHE A 47 -17.58 -7.20 -7.81
CA PHE A 47 -17.66 -6.32 -8.98
C PHE A 47 -17.31 -4.88 -8.64
N ILE A 48 -17.85 -4.35 -7.54
CA ILE A 48 -17.51 -3.02 -7.03
C ILE A 48 -16.02 -2.96 -6.70
N PHE A 49 -15.49 -3.99 -6.03
CA PHE A 49 -14.07 -4.06 -5.72
C PHE A 49 -13.19 -4.10 -6.97
N MET A 50 -13.51 -4.94 -7.96
CA MET A 50 -12.74 -5.08 -9.20
C MET A 50 -12.76 -3.82 -10.06
N ILE A 51 -13.94 -3.19 -10.23
CA ILE A 51 -14.07 -1.91 -10.95
C ILE A 51 -13.28 -0.83 -10.21
N GLY A 52 -13.48 -0.71 -8.90
CA GLY A 52 -12.76 0.24 -8.06
C GLY A 52 -11.25 0.04 -8.18
N TYR A 53 -10.75 -1.18 -7.95
CA TYR A 53 -9.34 -1.52 -8.08
C TYR A 53 -8.76 -1.13 -9.45
N GLY A 54 -9.47 -1.43 -10.55
CA GLY A 54 -9.06 -1.04 -11.90
C GLY A 54 -8.97 0.47 -12.09
N VAL A 55 -9.97 1.22 -11.60
CA VAL A 55 -9.96 2.70 -11.61
C VAL A 55 -8.79 3.24 -10.77
N GLY A 56 -8.56 2.66 -9.60
CA GLY A 56 -7.44 3.04 -8.74
C GLY A 56 -6.11 2.88 -9.45
N ILE A 57 -5.90 1.72 -10.12
CA ILE A 57 -4.64 1.43 -10.82
C ILE A 57 -4.47 2.44 -11.95
N TYR A 58 -5.54 2.72 -12.70
CA TYR A 58 -5.48 3.73 -13.74
C TYR A 58 -5.05 5.09 -13.17
N LEU A 59 -5.65 5.51 -12.05
CA LEU A 59 -5.35 6.79 -11.41
C LEU A 59 -3.92 6.89 -10.91
N THR A 60 -3.35 5.82 -10.34
CA THR A 60 -2.02 5.89 -9.70
C THR A 60 -0.88 5.43 -10.60
N ASP A 61 -1.12 4.46 -11.47
CA ASP A 61 -0.06 3.75 -12.21
C ASP A 61 -0.05 4.09 -13.70
N PHE A 62 -1.14 4.62 -14.26
CA PHE A 62 -1.21 5.00 -15.68
C PHE A 62 -1.39 6.50 -15.92
N ASN A 63 -2.06 7.21 -15.00
CA ASN A 63 -2.28 8.65 -15.15
C ASN A 63 -1.01 9.45 -14.80
N LYS A 64 -0.26 9.81 -15.84
CA LYS A 64 0.99 10.59 -15.73
C LYS A 64 0.83 11.92 -14.99
N TRP A 65 -0.31 12.58 -15.16
CA TRP A 65 -0.57 13.84 -14.47
C TRP A 65 -0.70 13.64 -12.95
N VAL A 66 -1.42 12.59 -12.53
CA VAL A 66 -1.51 12.22 -11.10
C VAL A 66 -0.13 11.85 -10.56
N GLN A 67 0.63 11.02 -11.29
CA GLN A 67 1.98 10.64 -10.86
C GLN A 67 2.90 11.83 -10.66
N GLN A 68 2.95 12.75 -11.62
CA GLN A 68 3.78 13.96 -11.52
C GLN A 68 3.33 14.88 -10.38
N LYS A 69 2.03 14.95 -10.09
CA LYS A 69 1.48 15.79 -9.02
C LYS A 69 1.72 15.24 -7.61
N PHE A 70 1.75 13.93 -7.46
CA PHE A 70 1.81 13.23 -6.17
C PHE A 70 3.12 12.47 -5.94
N THR A 71 4.12 12.67 -6.80
CA THR A 71 5.48 12.16 -6.61
C THR A 71 6.43 13.34 -6.45
N ASP A 72 7.18 13.37 -5.34
CA ASP A 72 8.02 14.52 -4.99
C ASP A 72 9.43 14.47 -5.63
N GLY A 73 9.72 13.46 -6.45
CA GLY A 73 11.01 13.22 -7.11
C GLY A 73 11.16 11.78 -7.61
N ASP A 74 12.26 11.48 -8.31
CA ASP A 74 12.47 10.14 -8.85
C ASP A 74 12.73 9.08 -7.77
N LEU A 75 12.38 7.83 -8.09
CA LEU A 75 12.72 6.68 -7.27
C LEU A 75 14.09 6.14 -7.67
N SER A 76 14.87 5.67 -6.69
CA SER A 76 16.10 4.95 -6.99
C SER A 76 15.84 3.65 -7.74
N LYS A 77 16.83 3.15 -8.50
CA LYS A 77 16.76 1.84 -9.18
C LYS A 77 16.40 0.70 -8.22
N PHE A 78 16.86 0.78 -6.96
CA PHE A 78 16.52 -0.18 -5.93
C PHE A 78 15.04 -0.10 -5.55
N GLN A 79 14.52 1.10 -5.29
CA GLN A 79 13.11 1.29 -4.95
C GLN A 79 12.18 0.85 -6.09
N LEU A 80 12.52 1.12 -7.35
CA LEU A 80 11.76 0.61 -8.50
C LEU A 80 11.66 -0.92 -8.52
N LYS A 81 12.77 -1.62 -8.25
CA LYS A 81 12.75 -3.08 -8.13
C LYS A 81 11.89 -3.54 -6.96
N MET A 82 12.00 -2.89 -5.81
CA MET A 82 11.19 -3.22 -4.62
C MET A 82 9.70 -2.98 -4.86
N SER A 83 9.31 -1.88 -5.53
CA SER A 83 7.93 -1.64 -5.95
C SER A 83 7.42 -2.77 -6.84
N LYS A 84 8.22 -3.18 -7.85
CA LYS A 84 7.85 -4.29 -8.73
C LYS A 84 7.67 -5.60 -7.97
N TYR A 85 8.60 -5.95 -7.08
CA TYR A 85 8.47 -7.16 -6.25
C TYR A 85 7.27 -7.10 -5.31
N GLY A 86 7.00 -5.92 -4.74
CA GLY A 86 5.78 -5.64 -3.98
C GLY A 86 4.55 -5.99 -4.79
N VAL A 87 4.32 -5.32 -5.91
CA VAL A 87 3.17 -5.55 -6.81
C VAL A 87 3.04 -7.02 -7.22
N MET A 88 4.13 -7.65 -7.67
CA MET A 88 4.10 -9.05 -8.12
C MET A 88 3.79 -10.04 -6.99
N SER A 89 4.09 -9.70 -5.73
CA SER A 89 3.84 -10.60 -4.59
C SER A 89 2.36 -10.77 -4.25
N LEU A 90 1.49 -9.83 -4.63
CA LEU A 90 0.08 -9.84 -4.23
C LEU A 90 -0.67 -11.06 -4.80
N PHE A 91 -0.52 -11.35 -6.09
CA PHE A 91 -1.29 -12.42 -6.75
C PHE A 91 -0.98 -13.82 -6.19
N PRO A 92 0.30 -14.24 -6.01
CA PRO A 92 0.61 -15.51 -5.36
C PRO A 92 0.07 -15.60 -3.93
N LEU A 93 0.15 -14.49 -3.16
CA LEU A 93 -0.38 -14.46 -1.79
C LEU A 93 -1.89 -14.62 -1.76
N MET A 94 -2.63 -13.95 -2.66
CA MET A 94 -4.08 -14.10 -2.75
C MET A 94 -4.48 -15.52 -3.15
N PHE A 95 -3.77 -16.12 -4.12
CA PHE A 95 -4.01 -17.51 -4.52
C PHE A 95 -3.76 -18.49 -3.37
N MET A 96 -2.73 -18.28 -2.56
CA MET A 96 -2.39 -19.16 -1.44
C MET A 96 -3.31 -18.98 -0.23
N LEU A 97 -3.72 -17.75 0.08
CA LEU A 97 -4.42 -17.44 1.33
C LEU A 97 -5.94 -17.33 1.18
N GLY A 98 -6.43 -16.82 0.04
CA GLY A 98 -7.86 -16.72 -0.26
C GLY A 98 -8.36 -17.81 -1.20
N GLY A 99 -7.53 -18.20 -2.18
CA GLY A 99 -7.88 -19.18 -3.21
C GLY A 99 -8.45 -20.52 -2.71
N PRO A 100 -7.92 -21.14 -1.63
CA PRO A 100 -8.41 -22.44 -1.16
C PRO A 100 -9.89 -22.45 -0.73
N PHE A 101 -10.46 -21.28 -0.43
CA PHE A 101 -11.84 -21.14 0.07
C PHE A 101 -12.86 -20.84 -1.04
N ILE A 102 -12.40 -20.61 -2.28
CA ILE A 102 -13.28 -20.35 -3.42
C ILE A 102 -14.18 -21.55 -3.74
N PRO A 103 -13.68 -22.81 -3.82
CA PRO A 103 -14.52 -23.96 -4.18
C PRO A 103 -15.65 -24.25 -3.18
N SER A 104 -15.44 -23.91 -1.90
CA SER A 104 -16.45 -24.07 -0.84
C SER A 104 -17.42 -22.90 -0.73
N GLY A 105 -17.20 -21.81 -1.49
CA GLY A 105 -18.02 -20.60 -1.40
C GLY A 105 -17.90 -19.88 -0.05
N ASP A 106 -16.84 -20.12 0.72
CA ASP A 106 -16.61 -19.42 1.98
C ASP A 106 -16.03 -18.02 1.71
N TRP A 107 -16.92 -17.13 1.26
CA TRP A 107 -16.55 -15.77 0.84
C TRP A 107 -15.91 -14.96 1.97
N ARG A 108 -16.27 -15.24 3.23
CA ARG A 108 -15.62 -14.64 4.39
C ARG A 108 -14.13 -14.97 4.37
N MET A 109 -13.78 -16.24 4.26
CA MET A 109 -12.38 -16.67 4.27
C MET A 109 -11.64 -16.25 2.99
N VAL A 110 -12.31 -16.22 1.83
CA VAL A 110 -11.74 -15.65 0.59
C VAL A 110 -11.29 -14.20 0.79
N TRP A 111 -12.17 -13.35 1.36
CA TRP A 111 -11.86 -11.94 1.55
C TRP A 111 -10.88 -11.68 2.69
N LEU A 112 -11.00 -12.37 3.82
CA LEU A 112 -10.02 -12.27 4.90
C LEU A 112 -8.64 -12.78 4.44
N GLY A 113 -8.58 -13.84 3.63
CA GLY A 113 -7.36 -14.31 2.99
C GLY A 113 -6.76 -13.26 2.06
N THR A 114 -7.61 -12.56 1.31
CA THR A 114 -7.21 -11.43 0.44
C THR A 114 -6.69 -10.23 1.24
N PHE A 115 -7.32 -9.89 2.37
CA PHE A 115 -6.84 -8.83 3.26
C PHE A 115 -5.51 -9.21 3.92
N LEU A 116 -5.35 -10.46 4.33
CA LEU A 116 -4.08 -10.96 4.87
C LEU A 116 -2.96 -10.92 3.82
N ALA A 117 -3.24 -11.38 2.59
CA ALA A 117 -2.34 -11.27 1.46
C ALA A 117 -1.91 -9.81 1.22
N THR A 118 -2.87 -8.88 1.27
CA THR A 118 -2.63 -7.44 1.11
C THR A 118 -1.75 -6.88 2.24
N GLY A 119 -2.00 -7.28 3.50
CA GLY A 119 -1.19 -6.90 4.64
C GLY A 119 0.27 -7.34 4.50
N ILE A 120 0.50 -8.60 4.11
CA ILE A 120 1.85 -9.15 3.87
C ILE A 120 2.53 -8.44 2.69
N HIS A 121 1.78 -8.19 1.62
CA HIS A 121 2.22 -7.47 0.43
C HIS A 121 2.75 -6.05 0.73
N PHE A 122 2.35 -5.42 1.83
CA PHE A 122 2.86 -4.10 2.21
C PHE A 122 4.31 -4.11 2.73
N PHE A 123 4.86 -5.24 3.20
CA PHE A 123 6.23 -5.28 3.74
C PHE A 123 7.31 -4.86 2.73
N PRO A 124 7.34 -5.35 1.48
CA PRO A 124 8.27 -4.86 0.45
C PRO A 124 8.26 -3.34 0.25
N PHE A 125 7.11 -2.70 0.43
CA PHE A 125 6.97 -1.25 0.24
C PHE A 125 7.59 -0.41 1.36
N TYR A 126 8.07 -1.03 2.45
CA TYR A 126 8.90 -0.35 3.44
C TYR A 126 10.06 0.42 2.79
N TYR A 127 10.72 -0.18 1.80
CA TYR A 127 11.85 0.46 1.13
C TYR A 127 11.43 1.65 0.24
N VAL A 128 10.16 1.71 -0.17
CA VAL A 128 9.62 2.71 -1.08
C VAL A 128 8.95 3.85 -0.31
N HIS A 129 8.11 3.52 0.66
CA HIS A 129 7.26 4.48 1.39
C HIS A 129 7.60 4.58 2.89
N GLY A 130 8.60 3.83 3.38
CA GLY A 130 9.14 3.97 4.72
C GLY A 130 8.36 3.21 5.80
N LYS A 131 8.61 3.58 7.07
CA LYS A 131 8.14 2.86 8.27
C LYS A 131 6.62 2.71 8.37
N SER A 132 5.85 3.64 7.82
CA SER A 132 4.38 3.58 7.81
C SER A 132 3.86 2.29 7.17
N MET A 133 4.56 1.73 6.17
CA MET A 133 4.17 0.47 5.53
C MET A 133 4.29 -0.73 6.46
N ILE A 134 5.25 -0.73 7.40
CA ILE A 134 5.38 -1.82 8.38
C ILE A 134 4.19 -1.79 9.33
N TYR A 135 3.82 -0.62 9.85
CA TYR A 135 2.67 -0.50 10.73
C TYR A 135 1.37 -0.86 10.01
N LEU A 136 1.18 -0.39 8.77
CA LEU A 136 0.02 -0.73 7.96
C LEU A 136 -0.05 -2.24 7.69
N ALA A 137 1.08 -2.88 7.34
CA ALA A 137 1.18 -4.32 7.13
C ALA A 137 0.73 -5.10 8.37
N ILE A 138 1.31 -4.77 9.53
CA ILE A 138 1.00 -5.45 10.80
C ILE A 138 -0.48 -5.29 11.15
N VAL A 139 -1.02 -4.07 11.11
CA VAL A 139 -2.42 -3.82 11.49
C VAL A 139 -3.39 -4.56 10.56
N CYS A 140 -3.20 -4.49 9.23
CA CYS A 140 -4.07 -5.19 8.28
C CYS A 140 -3.96 -6.72 8.44
N SER A 141 -2.75 -7.26 8.61
CA SER A 141 -2.55 -8.70 8.79
C SER A 141 -3.17 -9.21 10.08
N VAL A 142 -2.97 -8.50 11.21
CA VAL A 142 -3.58 -8.87 12.49
C VAL A 142 -5.10 -8.81 12.40
N LEU A 143 -5.66 -7.77 11.79
CA LEU A 143 -7.10 -7.62 11.62
C LEU A 143 -7.70 -8.79 10.82
N ALA A 144 -7.05 -9.18 9.72
CA ALA A 144 -7.49 -10.31 8.92
C ALA A 144 -7.41 -11.64 9.70
N ILE A 145 -6.30 -11.88 10.41
CA ILE A 145 -6.11 -13.08 11.24
C ILE A 145 -7.18 -13.17 12.34
N VAL A 146 -7.41 -12.08 13.07
CA VAL A 146 -8.46 -12.03 14.10
C VAL A 146 -9.83 -12.32 13.48
N GLY A 147 -10.12 -11.77 12.30
CA GLY A 147 -11.36 -12.07 11.57
C GLY A 147 -11.52 -13.53 11.16
N MET A 148 -10.42 -14.23 10.88
CA MET A 148 -10.47 -15.66 10.54
C MET A 148 -10.82 -16.52 11.76
N PHE A 149 -10.34 -16.15 12.94
CA PHE A 149 -10.62 -16.88 14.19
C PHE A 149 -11.95 -16.49 14.84
N MET A 150 -12.35 -15.22 14.80
CA MET A 150 -13.57 -14.72 15.43
C MET A 150 -14.78 -14.83 14.50
N LYS A 151 -15.22 -16.07 14.26
CA LYS A 151 -16.33 -16.38 13.33
C LYS A 151 -17.67 -15.76 13.75
N GLU A 152 -17.88 -15.58 15.04
CA GLU A 152 -19.09 -14.97 15.61
C GLU A 152 -19.25 -13.48 15.24
N ILE A 153 -18.14 -12.79 14.94
CA ILE A 153 -18.18 -11.38 14.56
C ILE A 153 -18.46 -11.28 13.05
N PRO A 154 -19.52 -10.57 12.63
CA PRO A 154 -19.85 -10.38 11.21
C PRO A 154 -18.69 -9.78 10.40
N PHE A 155 -18.54 -10.23 9.15
CA PHE A 155 -17.45 -9.78 8.26
C PHE A 155 -17.43 -8.26 8.04
N ILE A 156 -18.60 -7.62 8.03
CA ILE A 156 -18.75 -6.18 7.78
C ILE A 156 -17.84 -5.32 8.67
N TYR A 157 -17.64 -5.71 9.94
CA TYR A 157 -16.75 -4.98 10.84
C TYR A 157 -15.29 -5.07 10.39
N PHE A 158 -14.83 -6.26 10.00
CA PHE A 158 -13.47 -6.44 9.49
C PHE A 158 -13.25 -5.71 8.16
N GLY A 159 -14.22 -5.75 7.24
CA GLY A 159 -14.14 -5.01 5.98
C GLY A 159 -14.09 -3.50 6.17
N ILE A 160 -14.95 -2.94 7.03
CA ILE A 160 -14.96 -1.50 7.34
C ILE A 160 -13.66 -1.10 8.06
N MET A 161 -13.20 -1.88 9.04
CA MET A 161 -11.95 -1.60 9.75
C MET A 161 -10.74 -1.66 8.81
N ASP A 162 -10.68 -2.64 7.90
CA ASP A 162 -9.57 -2.78 6.96
C ASP A 162 -9.51 -1.60 5.98
N GLY A 163 -10.65 -1.23 5.39
CA GLY A 163 -10.76 -0.05 4.53
C GLY A 163 -10.50 1.26 5.28
N GLY A 164 -10.96 1.37 6.53
CA GLY A 164 -10.73 2.51 7.41
C GLY A 164 -9.26 2.69 7.77
N VAL A 165 -8.56 1.62 8.18
CA VAL A 165 -7.12 1.63 8.46
C VAL A 165 -6.33 2.11 7.23
N LYS A 166 -6.63 1.56 6.04
CA LYS A 166 -5.99 1.99 4.79
C LYS A 166 -6.26 3.46 4.50
N THR A 167 -7.49 3.92 4.70
CA THR A 167 -7.85 5.34 4.50
C THR A 167 -7.09 6.27 5.44
N ILE A 168 -7.01 5.93 6.74
CA ILE A 168 -6.30 6.73 7.75
C ILE A 168 -4.80 6.82 7.41
N PHE A 169 -4.16 5.70 7.11
CA PHE A 169 -2.76 5.68 6.67
C PHE A 169 -2.56 6.43 5.35
N GLY A 170 -3.53 6.33 4.45
CA GLY A 170 -3.54 7.03 3.17
C GLY A 170 -3.55 8.55 3.36
N ILE A 171 -4.45 9.07 4.19
CA ILE A 171 -4.54 10.50 4.54
C ILE A 171 -3.22 10.96 5.19
N TYR A 172 -2.68 10.18 6.13
CA TYR A 172 -1.40 10.47 6.76
C TYR A 172 -0.27 10.62 5.72
N LEU A 173 -0.15 9.67 4.80
CA LEU A 173 0.86 9.71 3.75
C LEU A 173 0.65 10.85 2.73
N LEU A 174 -0.61 11.16 2.43
CA LEU A 174 -0.99 12.15 1.41
C LEU A 174 -0.71 13.59 1.85
N PHE A 175 -0.97 13.89 3.13
CA PHE A 175 -0.94 15.27 3.63
C PHE A 175 0.15 15.56 4.68
N PHE A 176 0.55 14.56 5.48
CA PHE A 176 1.41 14.78 6.65
C PHE A 176 2.85 14.27 6.47
N THR A 177 3.20 13.81 5.28
CA THR A 177 4.60 13.49 4.95
C THR A 177 5.34 14.77 4.59
N ASN A 178 6.45 15.04 5.30
CA ASN A 178 7.36 16.15 4.99
C ASN A 178 7.83 16.07 3.53
N ARG A 179 7.64 17.17 2.79
CA ARG A 179 8.21 17.32 1.46
C ARG A 179 9.73 17.27 1.60
N VAL A 180 10.40 16.46 0.78
CA VAL A 180 11.82 16.69 0.51
C VAL A 180 11.87 17.92 -0.40
N THR A 181 11.65 19.10 0.18
CA THR A 181 11.96 20.35 -0.53
C THR A 181 13.45 20.33 -0.83
N SER A 182 13.80 20.62 -2.08
CA SER A 182 15.14 20.85 -2.63
C SER A 182 16.04 21.82 -1.84
N ASN A 183 15.65 22.27 -0.64
CA ASN A 183 16.47 23.09 0.26
C ASN A 183 17.78 22.39 0.68
N ASN A 184 17.85 21.06 0.65
CA ASN A 184 19.11 20.35 0.91
C ASN A 184 20.11 20.38 -0.25
N SER A 185 19.69 20.73 -1.48
CA SER A 185 20.63 20.94 -2.59
C SER A 185 21.31 22.32 -2.48
N GLN A 186 20.56 23.34 -2.08
CA GLN A 186 21.12 24.67 -1.80
C GLN A 186 22.03 24.67 -0.57
N ASN A 187 21.68 23.94 0.49
CA ASN A 187 22.52 23.89 1.70
C ASN A 187 23.82 23.09 1.49
N LYS A 188 23.80 22.03 0.66
CA LYS A 188 25.04 21.32 0.25
C LYS A 188 25.94 22.18 -0.63
N ASN A 189 25.39 23.03 -1.49
CA ASN A 189 26.17 23.95 -2.32
C ASN A 189 26.72 25.13 -1.50
N ALA A 190 25.96 25.67 -0.54
CA ALA A 190 26.42 26.70 0.39
C ALA A 190 27.56 26.19 1.29
N PHE A 191 27.47 24.95 1.77
CA PHE A 191 28.54 24.33 2.57
C PHE A 191 29.79 24.01 1.73
N LYS A 192 29.64 23.77 0.42
CA LYS A 192 30.76 23.60 -0.51
C LYS A 192 31.46 24.92 -0.84
N LEU A 193 30.71 26.01 -1.03
CA LEU A 193 31.27 27.34 -1.27
C LEU A 193 32.03 27.89 -0.05
N ASN A 194 31.55 27.63 1.17
CA ASN A 194 32.23 28.08 2.40
C ASN A 194 33.50 27.29 2.75
N ARG A 195 33.84 26.23 2.02
CA ARG A 195 35.11 25.50 2.17
C ARG A 195 36.12 25.80 1.06
N SER A 196 35.75 26.64 0.10
CA SER A 196 36.61 27.06 -1.02
C SER A 196 37.09 28.50 -0.92
N VAL A 197 36.96 29.12 0.27
CA VAL A 197 37.54 30.43 0.61
C VAL A 197 38.53 30.25 1.74
#